data_AF-A0A3C0FDP3-F1
#
_entry.id   AF-A0A3C0FDP3-F1
#
_cell.length_a   1.000
_cell.length_b   1.000
_cell.length_c   1.000
_cell.angle_alpha   90.00
_cell.angle_beta   90.00
_cell.angle_gamma   90.00
#
_symmetry.space_group_name_H-M   'P 1'
#
loop_
_entity.id
_entity.type
_entity.pdbx_description
1 polymer ?
#
loop_
_entity_poly.entity_id
_entity_poly.type
_entity_poly.pdbx_seq_one_letter_code
_entity_poly.pdbx_strand_id
1 'polypeptide(L)' 'MVWAIIAQALMSWFRPRSYNRTYYRVLRFLQGATDPLLEPIRRLLPASGGLDFSPLVAIVLLQLLRSVVAPLLP' A
#
# COMPACT_ATOMS: atom_id res chain seq x y z
N MET A 1 -9.55 3.30 1.53
CA MET A 1 -8.25 2.71 1.94
C MET A 1 -7.71 1.74 0.89
N VAL A 2 -8.40 0.62 0.59
CA VAL A 2 -7.96 -0.39 -0.39
C VAL A 2 -7.57 0.20 -1.77
N TRP A 3 -8.39 1.09 -2.33
CA TRP A 3 -8.08 1.75 -3.61
C TRP A 3 -6.82 2.64 -3.56
N ALA A 4 -6.54 3.29 -2.43
CA ALA A 4 -5.33 4.10 -2.27
C ALA A 4 -4.07 3.24 -2.22
N ILE A 5 -4.17 2.08 -1.55
CA ILE A 5 -3.11 1.06 -1.51
C ILE A 5 -2.84 0.51 -2.92
N ILE A 6 -3.89 0.20 -3.69
CA ILE A 6 -3.75 -0.26 -5.08
C ILE A 6 -3.11 0.83 -5.96
N ALA A 7 -3.58 2.07 -5.87
CA ALA A 7 -3.04 3.17 -6.66
C ALA A 7 -1.55 3.42 -6.36
N GLN A 8 -1.15 3.35 -5.09
CA GLN A 8 0.25 3.48 -4.67
C GLN A 8 1.10 2.32 -5.18
N ALA A 9 0.59 1.08 -5.11
CA ALA A 9 1.26 -0.11 -5.63
C ALA A 9 1.58 0.04 -7.11
N LEU A 10 0.55 0.36 -7.91
CA LEU A 10 0.68 0.59 -9.34
C LEU A 10 1.68 1.72 -9.63
N MET A 11 1.55 2.86 -8.95
CA MET A 11 2.51 3.95 -9.11
C MET A 11 3.95 3.50 -8.79
N SER A 12 4.15 2.73 -7.72
CA SER A 12 5.46 2.27 -7.30
C SER A 12 6.12 1.29 -8.27
N TRP A 13 5.34 0.50 -9.02
CA TRP A 13 5.84 -0.42 -10.05
C TRP A 13 6.18 0.33 -11.33
N PHE A 14 5.34 1.29 -11.74
CA PHE A 14 5.54 2.09 -12.95
C PHE A 14 6.35 3.36 -12.71
N ARG A 15 7.41 3.29 -11.88
CA ARG A 15 8.28 4.45 -11.60
C ARG A 15 8.82 5.04 -12.91
N PRO A 16 8.46 6.29 -13.26
CA PRO A 16 8.97 6.93 -14.47
C PRO A 16 10.47 7.16 -14.36
N ARG A 17 11.20 6.91 -15.46
CA ARG A 17 12.66 7.08 -15.51
C ARG A 17 13.09 8.55 -15.43
N SER A 18 12.22 9.47 -15.82
CA SER A 18 12.44 10.91 -15.71
C SER A 18 11.81 11.49 -14.44
N TYR A 19 12.39 12.58 -13.93
CA TYR A 19 11.86 13.26 -12.76
C TYR A 19 10.55 13.99 -13.09
N ASN A 20 9.41 13.33 -12.79
CA ASN A 20 8.08 13.93 -12.92
C ASN A 20 7.56 14.42 -11.57
N ARG A 21 7.52 15.75 -11.38
CA ARG A 21 7.10 16.38 -10.11
C ARG A 21 5.66 16.04 -9.71
N THR A 22 4.75 15.86 -10.68
CA THR A 22 3.35 15.50 -10.43
C THR A 22 3.26 14.07 -9.92
N TYR A 23 3.99 13.13 -10.51
CA TYR A 23 4.07 11.74 -10.05
C TYR A 23 4.49 11.66 -8.58
N TYR A 24 5.60 12.33 -8.20
CA TYR A 24 6.08 12.32 -6.81
C TYR A 24 5.17 13.06 -5.82
N ARG A 25 4.33 13.99 -6.28
CA ARG A 25 3.34 14.64 -5.42
C ARG A 25 2.18 13.70 -5.10
N VAL A 26 1.64 13.04 -6.12
CA VAL A 26 0.55 12.06 -5.94
C VAL A 26 1.04 10.86 -5.14
N LEU A 27 2.23 10.34 -5.44
CA LEU A 27 2.81 9.22 -4.69
C LEU A 27 2.99 9.56 -3.20
N ARG A 28 3.48 10.76 -2.86
CA ARG A 28 3.59 11.19 -1.45
C ARG A 28 2.25 11.36 -0.75
N PHE A 29 1.24 11.85 -1.47
CA PHE A 29 -0.11 11.94 -0.93
C PHE A 29 -0.67 10.55 -0.61
N LEU A 30 -0.50 9.59 -1.52
CA LEU A 30 -0.90 8.21 -1.31
C LEU A 30 -0.14 7.57 -0.15
N GLN A 31 1.18 7.75 -0.11
CA GLN A 31 2.06 7.31 0.99
C GLN A 31 1.59 7.87 2.34
N GLY A 32 1.32 9.17 2.44
CA GLY A 32 0.82 9.78 3.68
C GLY A 32 -0.48 9.16 4.19
N ALA A 33 -1.35 8.68 3.29
CA ALA A 33 -2.59 8.02 3.66
C ALA A 33 -2.43 6.52 3.99
N THR A 34 -1.40 5.86 3.46
CA THR A 34 -1.26 4.38 3.45
C THR A 34 -0.12 3.86 4.29
N ASP A 35 0.94 4.64 4.50
CA ASP A 35 2.13 4.25 5.23
C ASP A 35 1.87 3.84 6.69
N PRO A 36 0.92 4.43 7.45
CA PRO A 36 0.58 3.92 8.78
C PRO A 36 0.16 2.44 8.79
N LEU A 37 -0.40 1.96 7.68
CA LEU A 37 -0.79 0.56 7.49
C LEU A 37 0.29 -0.27 6.78
N LEU A 38 0.94 0.29 5.77
CA LEU A 38 1.88 -0.42 4.90
C LEU A 38 3.30 -0.48 5.46
N GLU A 39 3.75 0.52 6.22
CA GLU A 39 5.12 0.58 6.74
C GLU A 39 5.44 -0.56 7.72
N PRO A 40 4.56 -0.93 8.67
CA PRO A 40 4.78 -2.11 9.51
C PRO A 40 4.91 -3.39 8.67
N ILE A 41 4.10 -3.52 7.62
CA ILE A 41 4.12 -4.66 6.70
C ILE A 41 5.42 -4.70 5.90
N ARG A 42 5.86 -3.55 5.36
CA ARG A 42 7.14 -3.41 4.63
C ARG A 42 8.34 -3.77 5.50
N ARG A 43 8.31 -3.47 6.80
CA ARG A 43 9.38 -3.84 7.73
C ARG A 43 9.46 -5.34 8.00
N LEU A 44 8.35 -6.06 7.85
CA LEU A 44 8.30 -7.53 8.01
C LEU A 44 8.66 -8.27 6.72
N LEU A 45 8.47 -7.64 5.56
CA LEU A 45 8.80 -8.24 4.27
C LEU A 45 10.30 -8.10 3.96
N PRO A 46 10.95 -9.13 3.40
CA PRO A 46 12.31 -9.01 2.92
C PRO A 46 12.39 -7.96 1.80
N ALA A 47 13.53 -7.27 1.70
CA ALA A 47 13.74 -6.21 0.71
C ALA A 47 13.52 -6.74 -0.72
N SER A 48 12.41 -6.34 -1.33
CA SER A 48 11.87 -6.94 -2.55
C SER A 48 12.42 -6.35 -3.85
N GLY A 49 13.68 -5.89 -3.85
CA GLY A 49 14.39 -5.50 -5.08
C GLY A 49 13.75 -4.38 -5.92
N GLY A 50 12.89 -3.55 -5.32
CA GLY A 50 12.21 -2.43 -5.99
C GLY A 50 10.71 -2.64 -6.28
N LEU A 51 10.20 -3.85 -6.11
CA LEU A 51 8.77 -4.18 -6.23
C LEU A 51 8.11 -4.17 -4.85
N ASP A 52 7.12 -3.32 -4.62
CA ASP A 52 6.42 -3.30 -3.33
C ASP A 52 5.30 -4.35 -3.28
N PHE A 53 5.47 -5.39 -2.45
CA PHE A 53 4.46 -6.43 -2.21
C PHE A 53 3.60 -6.17 -0.97
N SER A 54 3.94 -5.16 -0.16
CA SER A 54 3.15 -4.78 1.01
C SER A 54 1.66 -4.48 0.70
N PRO A 55 1.28 -3.95 -0.48
CA PRO A 55 -0.12 -3.74 -0.84
C PRO A 55 -0.94 -5.03 -0.85
N LEU A 56 -0.38 -6.12 -1.37
CA LEU A 56 -1.07 -7.40 -1.48
C LEU A 56 -1.31 -8.01 -0.10
N VAL A 57 -0.28 -7.95 0.76
CA VAL A 57 -0.36 -8.38 2.15
C VAL A 57 -1.38 -7.54 2.93
N ALA A 58 -1.40 -6.22 2.74
CA ALA A 58 -2.36 -5.33 3.38
C ALA A 58 -3.81 -5.63 2.97
N ILE A 59 -4.05 -5.92 1.69
CA ILE A 59 -5.38 -6.29 1.20
C ILE A 59 -5.85 -7.60 1.85
N VAL A 60 -4.98 -8.61 1.94
CA VAL A 60 -5.30 -9.88 2.60
C VAL A 60 -5.60 -9.65 4.09
N LEU A 61 -4.77 -8.89 4.81
CA LEU A 61 -4.99 -8.53 6.21
C LEU A 61 -6.30 -7.78 6.41
N LEU A 62 -6.63 -6.82 5.55
CA LEU A 62 -7.89 -6.07 5.63
C LEU A 62 -9.10 -6.98 5.38
N GLN A 63 -9.01 -7.92 4.45
CA GLN A 63 -10.08 -8.90 4.21
C GLN A 63 -10.26 -9.86 5.40
N LEU A 64 -9.16 -10.36 5.96
CA LEU A 64 -9.20 -11.21 7.17
C LEU A 64 -9.80 -10.44 8.35
N LEU A 65 -9.32 -9.23 8.61
CA LEU A 65 -9.84 -8.38 9.67
C LEU A 65 -11.34 -8.14 9.48
N ARG A 66 -11.79 -7.85 8.26
CA ARG A 66 -13.22 -7.68 7.97
C ARG A 66 -14.01 -8.97 8.22
N SER A 67 -13.48 -10.13 7.82
CA SER A 67 -14.17 -11.42 8.02
C SER A 67 -14.33 -11.78 9.49
N VAL A 68 -13.40 -11.36 10.36
CA VAL A 68 -13.44 -11.61 11.80
C VAL A 68 -14.25 -10.55 12.52
N VAL A 69 -14.07 -9.27 12.18
CA VAL A 69 -14.68 -8.13 12.89
C VAL A 69 -16.14 -7.92 12.48
N ALA A 70 -16.49 -8.07 11.19
CA ALA A 70 -17.87 -7.84 10.74
C ALA A 70 -18.93 -8.70 11.46
N PRO A 71 -18.71 -10.00 11.73
CA PRO A 71 -19.66 -10.79 12.51
C PRO A 71 -19.61 -10.54 14.02
N LEU A 72 -18.57 -9.87 14.54
CA LEU A 72 -18.44 -9.52 15.97
C LEU A 72 -19.07 -8.16 16.30
N LEU A 73 -19.36 -7.34 15.29
CA LEU A 73 -20.08 -6.09 15.43
C LEU A 73 -21.59 -6.41 15.39
N PRO A 74 -22.36 -6.08 16.44
CA PRO A 74 -23.81 -6.33 16.49
C PRO A 74 -24.59 -5.49 15.48
#